data_AF-A0A6L8VAJ4-F1
#
_entry.id   AF-A0A6L8VAJ4-F1
#
_cell.length_a   1.000
_cell.length_b   1.000
_cell.length_c   1.000
_cell.angle_alpha   90.00
_cell.angle_beta   90.00
_cell.angle_gamma   90.00
#
_symmetry.space_group_name_H-M   'P 1'
#
loop_
_entity.id
_entity.type
_entity.pdbx_description
1 polymer ?
#
loop_
_entity_poly.entity_id
_entity_poly.type
_entity_poly.pdbx_seq_one_letter_code
_entity_poly.pdbx_strand_id
1 'polypeptide(L)' 'MTRQSTKMSSKFKVRAYCSSRQCDYVHPDDVIQAINSETSYALAQLYNESSSKPSCPKCGEAMAFYSHSVIEEPWLP' A
#
# COMPACT_ATOMS: atom_id res chain seq x y z
N MET A 1 25.87 -21.99 7.14
CA MET A 1 24.72 -22.21 6.23
C MET A 1 23.50 -21.51 6.81
N THR A 2 23.38 -20.22 6.59
CA THR A 2 22.22 -19.43 7.06
C THR A 2 21.20 -19.48 5.94
N ARG A 3 20.10 -20.22 6.13
CA ARG A 3 18.95 -20.20 5.22
C ARG A 3 18.49 -18.75 5.12
N GLN A 4 18.86 -18.07 4.04
CA GLN A 4 18.13 -16.91 3.58
C GLN A 4 16.73 -17.44 3.26
N SER A 5 15.82 -17.25 4.21
CA SER A 5 14.39 -17.29 3.93
C SER A 5 14.21 -16.34 2.76
N THR A 6 13.95 -16.88 1.57
CA THR A 6 13.55 -16.10 0.41
C THR A 6 12.30 -15.37 0.85
N LYS A 7 12.49 -14.13 1.30
CA LYS A 7 11.44 -13.18 1.59
C LYS A 7 10.64 -13.17 0.31
N MET A 8 9.50 -13.86 0.29
CA MET A 8 8.49 -13.65 -0.73
C MET A 8 7.99 -12.23 -0.44
N SER A 9 8.79 -11.25 -0.82
CA SER A 9 8.50 -9.85 -0.70
C SER A 9 7.36 -9.65 -1.67
N SER A 10 6.13 -9.71 -1.18
CA SER A 10 4.94 -9.54 -1.99
C SER A 10 5.11 -8.27 -2.81
N LYS A 11 5.24 -8.44 -4.13
CA LYS A 11 5.54 -7.34 -5.05
C LYS A 11 4.39 -6.34 -5.11
N PHE A 12 3.19 -6.79 -4.78
CA PHE A 12 1.95 -6.04 -4.90
C PHE A 12 1.37 -5.78 -3.52
N LYS A 13 1.07 -4.51 -3.24
CA LYS A 13 0.71 -4.03 -1.91
C LYS A 13 -0.33 -2.93 -2.00
N VAL A 14 -1.00 -2.65 -0.89
CA VAL A 14 -1.87 -1.47 -0.73
C VAL A 14 -1.24 -0.58 0.32
N ARG A 15 -1.10 0.71 -0.01
CA ARG A 15 -0.60 1.75 0.89
C ARG A 15 -1.68 2.78 1.16
N ALA A 16 -1.48 3.56 2.22
CA ALA A 16 -2.42 4.62 2.59
C ALA A 16 -1.73 5.97 2.76
N TYR A 17 -2.47 7.03 2.50
CA TYR A 17 -2.04 8.43 2.64
C TYR A 17 -3.21 9.29 3.11
N CYS A 18 -2.93 10.50 3.58
CA CYS A 18 -3.99 11.46 3.88
C CYS A 18 -4.68 11.92 2.60
N SER A 19 -6.01 11.92 2.57
CA SER A 19 -6.76 12.39 1.40
C SER A 19 -6.71 13.92 1.20
N SER A 20 -6.32 14.67 2.23
CA SER A 20 -6.24 16.13 2.17
C SER A 20 -5.01 16.61 1.41
N ARG A 21 -5.20 17.53 0.46
CA ARG A 21 -4.11 18.17 -0.30
C ARG A 21 -3.21 19.06 0.55
N GLN A 22 -3.64 19.42 1.76
CA GLN A 22 -2.88 20.26 2.69
C GLN A 22 -2.05 19.44 3.69
N CYS A 23 -2.16 18.11 3.64
CA CYS A 23 -1.45 17.20 4.53
C CYS A 23 -0.63 16.20 3.69
N ASP A 24 0.68 16.16 3.95
CA ASP A 24 1.65 15.28 3.29
C ASP A 24 1.82 13.94 4.02
N TYR A 25 0.93 13.61 4.96
CA TYR A 25 1.05 12.36 5.71
C TYR A 25 0.86 11.15 4.80
N VAL A 26 1.88 10.30 4.76
CA VAL A 26 1.86 8.97 4.15
C VAL A 26 2.03 7.95 5.25
N HIS A 27 1.19 6.91 5.25
CA HIS A 27 1.32 5.83 6.22
C HIS A 27 2.64 5.08 5.97
N PRO A 28 3.48 4.88 6.99
CA PRO A 28 4.83 4.32 6.81
C PRO A 28 4.80 2.86 6.35
N ASP A 29 3.81 2.10 6.81
CA ASP A 29 3.70 0.66 6.54
C ASP A 29 2.70 0.35 5.42
N ASP A 30 2.97 -0.76 4.73
CA ASP A 30 2.04 -1.36 3.77
C ASP A 30 0.81 -1.90 4.53
N VAL A 31 -0.39 -1.48 4.13
CA VAL A 31 -1.65 -1.83 4.81
C VAL A 31 -2.08 -3.26 4.48
N ILE A 32 -1.90 -3.68 3.22
CA ILE A 32 -2.30 -5.01 2.74
C ILE A 32 -1.24 -5.54 1.78
N GLN A 33 -0.94 -6.83 1.88
CA GLN A 33 -0.17 -7.56 0.87
C GLN A 33 -1.13 -8.24 -0.10
N ALA A 34 -0.87 -8.12 -1.39
CA ALA A 34 -1.69 -8.68 -2.46
C ALA A 34 -0.90 -9.70 -3.30
N ILE A 35 -1.64 -10.56 -4.00
CA ILE A 35 -1.05 -11.64 -4.80
C ILE A 35 -0.52 -11.10 -6.13
N ASN A 36 -1.27 -10.17 -6.74
CA ASN A 36 -0.98 -9.59 -8.05
C ASN A 36 -1.42 -8.11 -8.10
N SER A 37 -1.17 -7.45 -9.23
CA SER A 37 -1.55 -6.04 -9.45
C SER A 37 -3.07 -5.85 -9.38
N GLU A 38 -3.84 -6.73 -10.02
CA GLU A 38 -5.30 -6.66 -10.09
C GLU A 38 -5.93 -6.71 -8.70
N THR A 39 -5.51 -7.67 -7.87
CA THR A 39 -5.99 -7.80 -6.49
C THR A 39 -5.59 -6.61 -5.64
N SER A 40 -4.36 -6.07 -5.80
CA SER A 40 -3.95 -4.86 -5.07
C SER A 40 -4.80 -3.64 -5.44
N TYR A 41 -5.17 -3.52 -6.72
CA TYR A 41 -6.00 -2.44 -7.22
C TYR A 41 -7.44 -2.56 -6.71
N ALA A 42 -8.04 -3.74 -6.84
CA ALA A 42 -9.39 -4.02 -6.36
C ALA A 42 -9.51 -3.79 -4.84
N LEU A 43 -8.50 -4.21 -4.06
CA LEU A 43 -8.47 -3.97 -2.62
C LEU A 43 -8.38 -2.47 -2.28
N ALA A 44 -7.55 -1.71 -3.00
CA ALA A 44 -7.46 -0.27 -2.78
C ALA A 44 -8.81 0.44 -3.06
N GLN A 45 -9.52 0.05 -4.12
CA GLN A 45 -10.86 0.57 -4.41
C GLN A 45 -11.86 0.21 -3.32
N LEU A 46 -11.92 -1.07 -2.93
CA LEU A 46 -12.82 -1.54 -1.88
C LEU A 46 -12.62 -0.76 -0.56
N TYR A 47 -11.37 -0.50 -0.17
CA TYR A 47 -11.06 0.25 1.05
C TYR A 47 -11.42 1.74 0.92
N ASN A 48 -11.29 2.32 -0.28
CA ASN A 48 -11.71 3.70 -0.53
C ASN A 48 -13.24 3.88 -0.50
N GLU A 49 -14.00 2.84 -0.86
CA GLU A 49 -15.46 2.81 -0.81
C GLU A 49 -16.01 2.54 0.59
N SER A 50 -15.18 2.01 1.50
CA SER A 50 -15.57 1.80 2.89
C SER A 50 -16.03 3.11 3.55
N SER A 51 -17.14 3.05 4.27
CA SER A 51 -17.66 4.18 5.05
C SER A 51 -16.86 4.42 6.34
N SER A 52 -16.09 3.43 6.80
CA SER A 52 -15.30 3.47 8.05
C SER A 52 -13.81 3.63 7.78
N LYS A 53 -13.44 4.61 6.95
CA LYS A 53 -12.03 4.92 6.69
C LYS A 53 -11.35 5.48 7.94
N PRO A 54 -10.12 5.04 8.26
CA PRO A 54 -9.36 5.60 9.37
C PRO A 54 -9.07 7.09 9.12
N SER A 55 -9.01 7.84 10.21
CA SER A 55 -8.59 9.25 10.19
C SER A 55 -7.07 9.37 10.16
N CYS A 56 -6.58 10.40 9.48
CA CYS A 56 -5.18 10.75 9.42
C CYS A 56 -4.70 11.19 10.82
N PRO A 57 -3.62 10.61 11.35
CA PRO A 57 -3.12 10.96 12.68
C PRO A 57 -2.52 12.37 12.75
N LYS A 58 -2.21 13.00 11.60
CA LYS A 58 -1.63 14.34 11.53
C LYS A 58 -2.66 15.47 11.50
N CYS A 59 -3.78 15.29 10.78
CA CYS A 59 -4.77 16.37 10.57
C CYS A 59 -6.24 15.95 10.79
N GLY A 60 -6.53 14.68 11.11
CA GLY A 60 -7.89 14.19 11.37
C GLY A 60 -8.71 13.86 10.11
N GLU A 61 -8.29 14.32 8.94
CA GLU A 61 -8.97 14.04 7.66
C GLU A 61 -8.95 12.56 7.29
N ALA A 62 -9.88 12.11 6.45
CA ALA A 62 -9.95 10.70 6.06
C ALA A 62 -8.67 10.24 5.33
N MET A 63 -8.26 8.98 5.55
CA MET A 63 -7.22 8.34 4.77
C MET A 63 -7.76 7.83 3.43
N ALA A 64 -6.88 7.76 2.43
CA ALA A 64 -7.13 7.15 1.13
C ALA A 64 -6.10 6.05 0.85
N PHE A 65 -6.49 5.08 0.02
CA PHE A 65 -5.71 3.87 -0.28
C PHE A 65 -5.34 3.80 -1.76
N TYR A 66 -4.17 3.26 -2.06
CA TYR A 66 -3.72 3.07 -3.45
C TYR A 66 -2.92 1.77 -3.59
N SER A 67 -2.99 1.17 -4.77
CA SER A 67 -2.14 0.03 -5.12
C SER A 67 -0.71 0.49 -5.35
N HIS A 68 0.24 -0.28 -4.82
CA HIS A 68 1.65 -0.04 -4.98
C HIS A 68 2.33 -1.35 -5.39
N SER A 69 3.13 -1.30 -6.45
CA SER A 69 3.96 -2.42 -6.87
C SER A 69 5.43 -2.04 -6.87
N VAL A 70 6.27 -2.96 -6.39
CA VAL A 70 7.72 -2.84 -6.50
C VAL A 70 8.14 -3.57 -7.77
N ILE A 71 8.66 -2.81 -8.73
CA ILE A 71 9.34 -3.38 -9.89
C ILE A 71 10.75 -3.70 -9.41
N GLU A 72 11.06 -5.00 -9.32
CA GLU A 72 12.46 -5.42 -9.14
C GLU A 72 13.24 -5.06 -10.41
N GLU A 73 14.45 -4.53 -10.24
CA GLU A 73 15.33 -4.23 -11.36
C GLU A 73 15.43 -5.44 -12.31
N PRO A 74 15.27 -5.24 -13.63
CA PRO A 74 15.46 -6.31 -14.60
C PRO A 74 16.86 -6.90 -14.44
N TRP A 75 16.95 -8.23 -14.41
CA TRP A 75 18.22 -8.98 -14.50
C TRP A 75 18.90 -8.87 -15.88
N LEU A 76 18.56 -7.85 -16.67
CA LEU A 76 19.16 -7.61 -17.97
C LEU A 76 20.43 -6.77 -17.76
N PRO A 77 21.59 -7.22 -18.30
CA PRO A 77 22.84 -6.48 -18.22
C PRO A 77 22.80 -5.13 -18.96
#